data_AF-A0A7K0CDS8-F1
#
_entry.id   AF-A0A7K0CDS8-F1
#
_cell.length_a   1.000
_cell.length_b   1.000
_cell.length_c   1.000
_cell.angle_alpha   90.00
_cell.angle_beta   90.00
_cell.angle_gamma   90.00
#
_symmetry.space_group_name_H-M   'P 1'
#
loop_
_entity.id
_entity.type
_entity.pdbx_description
1 polymer ?
#
loop_
_entity_poly.entity_id
_entity_poly.type
_entity_poly.pdbx_seq_one_letter_code
_entity_poly.pdbx_strand_id
1 'polypeptide(L)'
;MTADTPPFRVILRMEILPGTEGDFEKTWREVAAGIARQPANLGQTLVRSVEDPRIHFVFTDWADEASFRAFEVSDAHVENRRRLAPFRGAGDMWVTQVVREVPAEPPAPPPVQAHPTDDIAFLGLGNMGGGMAARLIGSGRRLTVHNRTAAKAEPLVAAGATAAASPEEAAAGARVVMLSLADEAAVEDTLFRRVVPVLAPGTVVVDTSTVSPAYAARAAARLAEKGLRRVEACVIGNPLQARRGELRVYAAGEAADVEEVRDVLETIGSEVVHLGGPGTAATIKLLFNLLLGAQVASLAEAVAYGTAAGLDRDGLLTAVAKSGFSSLVMRFRAELMRTRTYVPAFFRSTLMEKDLRLALEAAADARVEMPVLDQVRRAFAAVNAAGDGDRDAAVLIEHIAGATGGNGARS
;
A
#
# COMPACT_ATOMS: atom_id res chain seq x y z
N MET A 1 26.99 -30.43 10.05
CA MET A 1 27.33 -29.47 8.98
C MET A 1 26.67 -29.92 7.70
N THR A 2 25.47 -29.42 7.44
CA THR A 2 24.83 -29.42 6.11
C THR A 2 24.38 -27.99 5.93
N ALA A 3 24.94 -27.32 4.92
CA ALA A 3 24.68 -25.90 4.67
C ALA A 3 23.18 -25.70 4.40
N ASP A 4 22.56 -24.74 5.10
CA ASP A 4 21.22 -24.24 4.80
C ASP A 4 21.21 -23.77 3.35
N THR A 5 20.60 -24.58 2.49
CA THR A 5 20.47 -24.26 1.07
C THR A 5 19.21 -23.38 0.94
N PRO A 6 19.29 -22.21 0.29
CA PRO A 6 18.19 -21.25 0.28
C PRO A 6 16.98 -21.75 -0.52
N PRO A 7 15.77 -21.25 -0.21
CA PRO A 7 14.55 -21.57 -0.96
C PRO A 7 14.69 -21.29 -2.46
N PHE A 8 14.13 -22.19 -3.27
CA PHE A 8 14.28 -22.25 -4.72
C PHE A 8 12.91 -22.09 -5.40
N ARG A 9 12.72 -21.00 -6.14
CA ARG A 9 11.49 -20.74 -6.90
C ARG A 9 11.64 -21.17 -8.36
N VAL A 10 10.66 -21.90 -8.86
CA VAL A 10 10.52 -22.29 -10.26
C VAL A 10 9.35 -21.55 -10.86
N ILE A 11 9.59 -20.94 -12.02
CA ILE A 11 8.57 -20.24 -12.81
C ILE A 11 8.43 -20.98 -14.14
N LEU A 12 7.22 -21.45 -14.43
CA LEU A 12 6.87 -22.07 -15.70
C LEU A 12 5.86 -21.19 -16.42
N ARG A 13 6.20 -20.74 -17.62
CA ARG A 13 5.23 -20.18 -18.56
C ARG A 13 4.66 -21.32 -19.41
N MET A 14 3.34 -21.41 -19.46
CA MET A 14 2.61 -22.38 -20.26
C MET A 14 1.67 -21.65 -21.22
N GLU A 15 1.67 -22.05 -22.49
CA GLU A 15 0.61 -21.70 -23.44
C GLU A 15 -0.31 -22.90 -23.61
N ILE A 16 -1.62 -22.67 -23.45
CA ILE A 16 -2.64 -23.71 -23.53
C ILE A 16 -3.51 -23.56 -24.78
N LEU A 17 -4.20 -24.64 -25.15
CA LEU A 17 -5.09 -24.67 -26.30
C LEU A 17 -6.28 -23.73 -26.07
N PRO A 18 -6.71 -22.96 -27.09
CA PRO A 18 -7.85 -22.06 -26.97
C PRO A 18 -9.12 -22.78 -26.49
N GLY A 19 -9.84 -22.18 -25.55
CA GLY A 19 -11.11 -22.71 -25.04
C GLY A 19 -10.97 -23.84 -24.01
N THR A 20 -9.76 -24.14 -23.56
CA THR A 20 -9.49 -25.16 -22.53
C THR A 20 -9.10 -24.58 -21.16
N GLU A 21 -9.22 -23.26 -20.98
CA GLU A 21 -8.67 -22.53 -19.83
C GLU A 21 -9.28 -22.99 -18.50
N GLY A 22 -10.60 -23.20 -18.45
CA GLY A 22 -11.30 -23.65 -17.25
C GLY A 22 -10.94 -25.09 -16.85
N ASP A 23 -10.84 -25.98 -17.83
CA ASP A 23 -10.47 -27.39 -17.61
C ASP A 23 -9.01 -27.52 -17.20
N PHE A 24 -8.12 -26.76 -17.85
CA PHE A 24 -6.72 -26.67 -17.46
C PHE A 24 -6.57 -26.19 -16.00
N GLU A 25 -7.25 -25.12 -15.61
CA GLU A 25 -7.15 -24.58 -14.24
C GLU A 25 -7.73 -25.52 -13.19
N LYS A 26 -8.75 -26.29 -13.56
CA LYS A 26 -9.30 -27.35 -12.70
C LYS A 26 -8.30 -28.50 -12.54
N THR A 27 -7.77 -29.03 -13.64
CA THR A 27 -6.77 -30.10 -13.61
C THR A 27 -5.49 -29.65 -12.92
N TRP A 28 -5.07 -28.40 -13.09
CA TRP A 28 -3.93 -27.82 -12.38
C TRP A 28 -4.16 -27.82 -10.87
N ARG A 29 -5.34 -27.40 -10.38
CA ARG A 29 -5.63 -27.42 -8.93
C ARG A 29 -5.53 -28.83 -8.33
N GLU A 30 -5.93 -29.85 -9.07
CA GLU A 30 -5.82 -31.25 -8.65
C GLU A 30 -4.36 -31.72 -8.62
N VAL A 31 -3.58 -31.37 -9.65
CA VAL A 31 -2.13 -31.63 -9.72
C VAL A 31 -1.40 -30.91 -8.58
N ALA A 32 -1.71 -29.62 -8.38
CA ALA A 32 -1.17 -28.76 -7.35
C ALA A 32 -1.37 -29.37 -5.95
N ALA A 33 -2.55 -29.89 -5.62
CA ALA A 33 -2.79 -30.55 -4.34
C ALA A 33 -1.83 -31.74 -4.08
N GLY A 34 -1.36 -32.43 -5.13
CA GLY A 34 -0.34 -33.47 -5.03
C GLY A 34 1.07 -32.91 -4.82
N ILE A 35 1.42 -31.82 -5.51
CA ILE A 35 2.71 -31.13 -5.36
C ILE A 35 2.86 -30.55 -3.95
N ALA A 36 1.79 -29.96 -3.40
CA ALA A 36 1.78 -29.38 -2.06
C ALA A 36 2.00 -30.41 -0.93
N ARG A 37 1.87 -31.71 -1.22
CA ARG A 37 2.19 -32.80 -0.27
C ARG A 37 3.66 -33.18 -0.26
N GLN A 38 4.47 -32.64 -1.17
CA GLN A 38 5.91 -32.86 -1.16
C GLN A 38 6.50 -32.13 0.05
N PRO A 39 7.24 -32.81 0.95
CA PRO A 39 7.76 -32.20 2.18
C PRO A 39 8.61 -30.94 1.96
N ALA A 40 9.27 -30.86 0.79
CA ALA A 40 10.10 -29.74 0.40
C ALA A 40 9.37 -28.65 -0.42
N ASN A 41 8.07 -28.79 -0.70
CA ASN A 41 7.30 -27.75 -1.40
C ASN A 41 6.79 -26.73 -0.38
N LEU A 42 7.12 -25.45 -0.60
CA LEU A 42 6.77 -24.34 0.29
C LEU A 42 5.52 -23.59 -0.15
N GLY A 43 5.09 -23.78 -1.39
CA GLY A 43 3.92 -23.13 -1.94
C GLY A 43 3.89 -23.14 -3.46
N GLN A 44 2.74 -22.81 -4.02
CA GLN A 44 2.59 -22.65 -5.45
C GLN A 44 1.42 -21.72 -5.80
N THR A 45 1.52 -21.07 -6.95
CA THR A 45 0.49 -20.16 -7.46
C THR A 45 0.35 -20.33 -8.96
N LEU A 46 -0.88 -20.40 -9.44
CA LEU A 46 -1.21 -20.30 -10.86
C LEU A 46 -1.73 -18.90 -11.14
N VAL A 47 -1.15 -18.23 -12.13
CA VAL A 47 -1.56 -16.91 -12.58
C VAL A 47 -1.91 -16.99 -14.05
N ARG A 48 -3.14 -16.64 -14.41
CA ARG A 48 -3.53 -16.45 -15.81
C ARG A 48 -3.01 -15.09 -16.27
N SER A 49 -2.42 -15.03 -17.46
CA SER A 49 -2.01 -13.78 -18.08
C SER A 49 -3.23 -12.91 -18.37
N VAL A 50 -3.09 -11.61 -18.08
CA VAL A 50 -4.11 -10.60 -18.39
C VAL A 50 -4.09 -10.17 -19.85
N GLU A 51 -3.01 -10.46 -20.58
CA GLU A 51 -2.82 -10.06 -21.97
C GLU A 51 -3.28 -11.14 -22.98
N ASP A 52 -3.14 -12.42 -22.62
CA ASP A 52 -3.61 -13.55 -23.41
C ASP A 52 -4.12 -14.65 -22.47
N PRO A 53 -5.43 -14.96 -22.48
CA PRO A 53 -6.01 -15.94 -21.55
C PRO A 53 -5.48 -17.37 -21.77
N ARG A 54 -4.79 -17.63 -22.87
CA ARG A 54 -4.11 -18.89 -23.17
C ARG A 54 -2.75 -19.02 -22.50
N ILE A 55 -2.22 -17.93 -21.91
CA ILE A 55 -0.93 -17.95 -21.22
C ILE A 55 -1.16 -18.05 -19.72
N HIS A 56 -0.50 -19.03 -19.10
CA HIS A 56 -0.48 -19.21 -17.65
C HIS A 56 0.95 -19.24 -17.13
N PHE A 57 1.14 -18.69 -15.94
CA PHE A 57 2.38 -18.75 -15.18
C PHE A 57 2.16 -19.59 -13.93
N VAL A 58 3.00 -20.61 -13.74
CA VAL A 58 3.06 -21.40 -12.53
C VAL A 58 4.29 -20.98 -11.76
N PHE A 59 4.09 -20.64 -10.49
CA PHE A 59 5.17 -20.40 -9.53
C PHE A 59 5.15 -21.56 -8.54
N THR A 60 6.27 -22.23 -8.31
CA THR A 60 6.41 -23.22 -7.23
C THR A 60 7.66 -22.94 -6.41
N ASP A 61 7.51 -22.90 -5.10
CA ASP A 61 8.59 -22.66 -4.15
C ASP A 61 9.01 -23.96 -3.48
N TRP A 62 10.31 -24.15 -3.36
CA TRP A 62 10.92 -25.34 -2.79
C TRP A 62 11.92 -24.97 -1.71
N ALA A 63 12.11 -25.85 -0.73
CA ALA A 63 13.08 -25.67 0.35
C ALA A 63 14.51 -25.51 -0.18
N ASP A 64 14.85 -26.25 -1.24
CA ASP A 64 16.15 -26.21 -1.91
C ASP A 64 16.04 -26.74 -3.36
N GLU A 65 17.04 -26.44 -4.19
CA GLU A 65 17.08 -26.87 -5.59
C GLU A 65 17.17 -28.40 -5.73
N ALA A 66 17.94 -29.09 -4.88
CA ALA A 66 18.13 -30.54 -5.00
C ALA A 66 16.81 -31.30 -4.82
N SER A 67 16.00 -30.86 -3.86
CA SER A 67 14.64 -31.36 -3.62
C SER A 67 13.72 -31.14 -4.83
N PHE A 68 13.77 -29.97 -5.47
CA PHE A 68 13.03 -29.75 -6.72
C PHE A 68 13.50 -30.67 -7.84
N ARG A 69 14.82 -30.81 -8.06
CA ARG A 69 15.38 -31.67 -9.12
C ARG A 69 15.02 -33.14 -8.91
N ALA A 70 14.98 -33.61 -7.66
CA ALA A 70 14.51 -34.94 -7.32
C ALA A 70 13.01 -35.12 -7.65
N PHE A 71 12.19 -34.10 -7.36
CA PHE A 71 10.78 -34.10 -7.73
C PHE A 71 10.58 -34.07 -9.26
N GLU A 72 11.36 -33.29 -10.01
CA GLU A 72 11.27 -33.11 -11.46
C GLU A 72 11.37 -34.43 -12.24
N VAL A 73 12.12 -35.39 -11.72
CA VAL A 73 12.29 -36.73 -12.34
C VAL A 73 11.42 -37.82 -11.71
N SER A 74 10.60 -37.49 -10.70
CA SER A 74 9.76 -38.46 -10.01
C SER A 74 8.57 -38.94 -10.86
N ASP A 75 8.10 -40.18 -10.61
CA ASP A 75 6.91 -40.74 -11.25
C ASP A 75 5.67 -39.86 -11.04
N ALA A 76 5.56 -39.23 -9.87
CA ALA A 76 4.49 -38.29 -9.55
C ALA A 76 4.52 -37.06 -10.46
N HIS A 77 5.71 -36.49 -10.74
CA HIS A 77 5.84 -35.37 -11.66
C HIS A 77 5.64 -35.78 -13.13
N VAL A 78 6.07 -36.99 -13.52
CA VAL A 78 5.78 -37.55 -14.85
C VAL A 78 4.27 -37.67 -15.07
N GLU A 79 3.53 -38.19 -14.10
CA GLU A 79 2.07 -38.29 -14.18
C GLU A 79 1.39 -36.92 -14.20
N ASN A 80 1.87 -35.95 -13.41
CA ASN A 80 1.38 -34.57 -13.46
C ASN A 80 1.54 -33.95 -14.86
N ARG A 81 2.70 -34.16 -15.50
CA ARG A 81 2.94 -33.70 -16.88
C ARG A 81 2.01 -34.39 -17.87
N ARG A 82 1.76 -35.70 -17.70
CA ARG A 82 0.82 -36.46 -18.55
C ARG A 82 -0.60 -35.93 -18.45
N ARG A 83 -1.08 -35.61 -17.25
CA ARG A 83 -2.43 -35.06 -17.01
C ARG A 83 -2.61 -33.67 -17.61
N LEU A 84 -1.55 -32.86 -17.65
CA LEU A 84 -1.59 -31.50 -18.20
C LEU A 84 -1.28 -31.46 -19.70
N ALA A 85 -0.75 -32.53 -20.29
CA ALA A 85 -0.36 -32.59 -21.70
C ALA A 85 -1.50 -32.29 -22.70
N PRO A 86 -2.76 -32.76 -22.49
CA PRO A 86 -3.86 -32.52 -23.43
C PRO A 86 -4.22 -31.05 -23.62
N PHE A 87 -3.85 -30.17 -22.68
CA PHE A 87 -4.20 -28.76 -22.72
C PHE A 87 -3.12 -27.90 -23.36
N ARG A 88 -1.96 -28.44 -23.76
CA ARG A 88 -0.80 -27.64 -24.16
C ARG A 88 -0.85 -27.24 -25.64
N GLY A 89 -0.55 -25.97 -25.93
CA GLY A 89 -0.29 -25.47 -27.29
C GLY A 89 1.09 -25.87 -27.80
N ALA A 90 1.33 -25.79 -29.12
CA ALA A 90 2.63 -26.09 -29.72
C ALA A 90 3.63 -24.93 -29.48
N GLY A 91 4.79 -25.23 -28.89
CA GLY A 91 5.84 -24.24 -28.57
C GLY A 91 6.21 -24.24 -27.10
N ASP A 92 7.40 -24.75 -26.82
CA ASP A 92 7.85 -25.32 -25.53
C ASP A 92 7.74 -24.45 -24.26
N MET A 93 7.74 -25.19 -23.15
CA MET A 93 7.80 -24.75 -21.75
C MET A 93 9.19 -24.15 -21.44
N TRP A 94 9.23 -22.86 -21.09
CA TRP A 94 10.48 -22.20 -20.71
C TRP A 94 10.57 -22.06 -19.19
N VAL A 95 11.50 -22.79 -18.56
CA VAL A 95 11.94 -22.51 -17.18
C VAL A 95 12.70 -21.19 -17.23
N THR A 96 12.03 -20.09 -16.86
CA THR A 96 12.47 -18.76 -17.34
C THR A 96 13.46 -18.06 -16.42
N GLN A 97 13.60 -18.44 -15.14
CA GLN A 97 14.66 -17.87 -14.28
C GLN A 97 14.73 -18.54 -12.90
N VAL A 98 15.95 -18.73 -12.41
CA VAL A 98 16.26 -18.90 -10.97
C VAL A 98 16.38 -17.49 -10.38
N VAL A 99 15.55 -17.15 -9.41
CA VAL A 99 15.62 -15.87 -8.67
C VAL A 99 15.93 -16.20 -7.22
N ARG A 100 17.11 -15.77 -6.72
CA ARG A 100 17.55 -15.93 -5.34
C ARG A 100 17.10 -14.73 -4.49
N GLU A 101 16.78 -15.02 -3.22
CA GLU A 101 16.36 -14.16 -2.10
C GLU A 101 14.90 -13.69 -2.09
N VAL A 102 14.05 -14.50 -1.46
CA VAL A 102 12.86 -14.05 -0.72
C VAL A 102 13.16 -14.33 0.75
N PRO A 103 13.27 -13.34 1.64
CA PRO A 103 13.40 -13.63 3.06
C PRO A 103 12.11 -14.32 3.53
N ALA A 104 12.27 -15.40 4.31
CA ALA A 104 11.16 -16.08 4.97
C ALA A 104 10.33 -15.09 5.79
N GLU A 105 9.04 -15.36 5.94
CA GLU A 105 8.21 -14.70 6.94
C GLU A 105 8.98 -14.71 8.27
N PRO A 106 9.19 -13.54 8.91
CA PRO A 106 10.08 -13.46 10.06
C PRO A 106 9.60 -14.46 11.11
N PRO A 107 10.50 -15.25 11.72
CA PRO A 107 10.11 -16.12 12.81
C PRO A 107 9.37 -15.27 13.84
N ALA A 108 8.30 -15.82 14.42
CA ALA A 108 7.65 -15.20 15.57
C ALA A 108 8.76 -14.78 16.55
N PRO A 109 8.78 -13.49 16.96
CA PRO A 109 9.88 -13.00 17.78
C PRO A 109 10.04 -13.93 18.99
N PRO A 110 11.29 -14.20 19.43
CA PRO A 110 11.48 -14.90 20.70
C PRO A 110 10.62 -14.21 21.76
N PRO A 111 10.05 -14.94 22.76
CA PRO A 111 9.20 -14.32 23.77
C PRO A 111 9.90 -13.08 24.32
N VAL A 112 9.34 -11.93 23.93
CA VAL A 112 9.96 -10.63 24.13
C VAL A 112 9.89 -10.37 25.64
N GLN A 113 11.02 -9.99 26.25
CA GLN A 113 10.95 -9.35 27.56
C GLN A 113 10.05 -8.14 27.41
N ALA A 114 8.92 -8.09 28.13
CA ALA A 114 7.91 -7.06 27.95
C ALA A 114 8.54 -5.67 27.74
N HIS A 115 8.44 -5.14 26.52
CA HIS A 115 8.99 -3.83 26.19
C HIS A 115 7.97 -2.75 26.59
N PRO A 116 8.44 -1.55 26.98
CA PRO A 116 7.56 -0.43 27.29
C PRO A 116 6.61 -0.03 26.14
N THR A 117 6.90 -0.47 24.91
CA THR A 117 6.15 -0.22 23.66
C THR A 117 5.24 -1.39 23.26
N ASP A 118 5.06 -2.40 24.12
CA ASP A 118 4.18 -3.55 23.84
C ASP A 118 2.69 -3.21 23.93
N ASP A 119 2.34 -2.17 24.70
CA ASP A 119 0.98 -1.67 24.89
C ASP A 119 0.75 -0.40 24.05
N ILE A 120 0.00 -0.55 22.97
CA ILE A 120 -0.25 0.52 22.01
C ILE A 120 -1.74 0.86 21.95
N ALA A 121 -2.07 2.13 22.13
CA ALA A 121 -3.37 2.65 21.74
C ALA A 121 -3.34 3.01 20.25
N PHE A 122 -4.28 2.50 19.45
CA PHE A 122 -4.36 2.82 18.02
C PHE A 122 -5.68 3.52 17.68
N LEU A 123 -5.60 4.78 17.25
CA LEU A 123 -6.75 5.63 16.96
C LEU A 123 -6.86 5.91 15.46
N GLY A 124 -7.95 5.46 14.85
CA GLY A 124 -8.23 5.61 13.43
C GLY A 124 -7.95 4.34 12.63
N LEU A 125 -9.01 3.60 12.33
CA LEU A 125 -8.96 2.26 11.72
C LEU A 125 -9.47 2.31 10.28
N GLY A 126 -9.02 3.31 9.53
CA GLY A 126 -9.23 3.40 8.08
C GLY A 126 -8.44 2.32 7.32
N ASN A 127 -8.40 2.39 5.99
CA ASN A 127 -7.70 1.38 5.18
C ASN A 127 -6.20 1.23 5.58
N MET A 128 -5.51 2.35 5.80
CA MET A 128 -4.12 2.34 6.27
C MET A 128 -4.01 1.96 7.75
N GLY A 129 -4.72 2.68 8.63
CA GLY A 129 -4.71 2.44 10.08
C GLY A 129 -5.05 1.00 10.47
N GLY A 130 -6.10 0.43 9.89
CA GLY A 130 -6.48 -0.97 10.13
C GLY A 130 -5.45 -1.97 9.60
N GLY A 131 -4.74 -1.64 8.51
CA GLY A 131 -3.65 -2.47 8.00
C GLY A 131 -2.44 -2.48 8.95
N MET A 132 -2.02 -1.30 9.41
CA MET A 132 -0.93 -1.15 10.38
C MET A 132 -1.26 -1.81 11.72
N ALA A 133 -2.48 -1.60 12.25
CA ALA A 133 -2.92 -2.23 13.49
C ALA A 133 -2.92 -3.76 13.38
N ALA A 134 -3.41 -4.32 12.26
CA ALA A 134 -3.36 -5.77 12.04
C ALA A 134 -1.92 -6.31 12.02
N ARG A 135 -0.99 -5.57 11.42
CA ARG A 135 0.43 -5.93 11.38
C ARG A 135 1.05 -5.93 12.79
N LEU A 136 0.77 -4.92 13.60
CA LEU A 136 1.25 -4.80 14.99
C LEU A 136 0.70 -5.92 15.88
N ILE A 137 -0.57 -6.30 15.71
CA ILE A 137 -1.16 -7.44 16.41
C ILE A 137 -0.45 -8.74 16.01
N GLY A 138 -0.21 -8.92 14.71
CA GLY A 138 0.48 -10.09 14.17
C GLY A 138 1.94 -10.23 14.63
N SER A 139 2.57 -9.15 15.13
CA SER A 139 3.89 -9.22 15.76
C SER A 139 3.86 -9.53 17.26
N GLY A 140 2.67 -9.78 17.83
CA GLY A 140 2.49 -10.12 19.25
C GLY A 140 2.27 -8.93 20.18
N ARG A 141 2.09 -7.70 19.67
CA ARG A 141 1.84 -6.51 20.51
C ARG A 141 0.39 -6.46 20.99
N ARG A 142 0.17 -5.89 22.17
CA ARG A 142 -1.16 -5.68 22.75
C ARG A 142 -1.69 -4.33 22.28
N LEU A 143 -2.80 -4.36 21.52
CA LEU A 143 -3.42 -3.16 20.99
C LEU A 143 -4.77 -2.89 21.63
N THR A 144 -4.97 -1.67 22.12
CA THR A 144 -6.30 -1.11 22.40
C THR A 144 -6.68 -0.18 21.25
N VAL A 145 -7.72 -0.51 20.52
CA VAL A 145 -8.10 0.16 19.27
C VAL A 145 -9.37 0.98 19.44
N HIS A 146 -9.43 2.13 18.80
CA HIS A 146 -10.67 2.90 18.68
C HIS A 146 -10.83 3.50 17.28
N ASN A 147 -12.07 3.52 16.80
CA ASN A 147 -12.47 4.22 15.59
C ASN A 147 -13.89 4.75 15.73
N ARG A 148 -14.16 5.92 15.16
CA ARG A 148 -15.50 6.54 15.13
C ARG A 148 -16.59 5.59 14.64
N THR A 149 -16.28 4.79 13.61
CA THR A 149 -17.16 3.70 13.15
C THR A 149 -16.72 2.41 13.84
N ALA A 150 -17.46 1.99 14.86
CA ALA A 150 -17.12 0.85 15.71
C ALA A 150 -16.89 -0.46 14.92
N ALA A 151 -17.70 -0.72 13.90
CA ALA A 151 -17.58 -1.92 13.06
C ALA A 151 -16.20 -2.10 12.40
N LYS A 152 -15.40 -1.02 12.24
CA LYS A 152 -14.04 -1.14 11.71
C LYS A 152 -13.05 -1.79 12.67
N ALA A 153 -13.38 -1.89 13.96
CA ALA A 153 -12.56 -2.56 14.97
C ALA A 153 -12.80 -4.08 14.99
N GLU A 154 -13.94 -4.58 14.52
CA GLU A 154 -14.33 -6.00 14.61
C GLU A 154 -13.26 -6.96 14.05
N PRO A 155 -12.67 -6.73 12.85
CA PRO A 155 -11.65 -7.63 12.33
C PRO A 155 -10.36 -7.64 13.16
N LEU A 156 -10.06 -6.55 13.86
CA LEU A 156 -8.88 -6.42 14.71
C LEU A 156 -9.11 -7.07 16.08
N VAL A 157 -10.32 -6.96 16.62
CA VAL A 157 -10.73 -7.70 17.82
C VAL A 157 -10.65 -9.19 17.58
N ALA A 158 -11.15 -9.67 16.44
CA ALA A 158 -11.01 -11.08 16.04
C ALA A 158 -9.54 -11.52 15.90
N ALA A 159 -8.63 -10.59 15.62
CA ALA A 159 -7.19 -10.85 15.55
C ALA A 159 -6.47 -10.73 16.91
N GLY A 160 -7.13 -10.26 17.98
CA GLY A 160 -6.55 -10.16 19.33
C GLY A 160 -6.44 -8.75 19.91
N ALA A 161 -6.97 -7.71 19.24
CA ALA A 161 -7.06 -6.37 19.83
C ALA A 161 -8.18 -6.24 20.87
N THR A 162 -8.05 -5.27 21.78
CA THR A 162 -9.13 -4.81 22.65
C THR A 162 -9.79 -3.59 22.02
N ALA A 163 -11.11 -3.60 21.82
CA ALA A 163 -11.83 -2.40 21.35
C ALA A 163 -12.27 -1.54 22.54
N ALA A 164 -12.00 -0.24 22.48
CA ALA A 164 -12.48 0.74 23.46
C ALA A 164 -13.72 1.49 22.95
N ALA A 165 -14.63 1.86 23.86
CA ALA A 165 -15.84 2.61 23.52
C ALA A 165 -15.54 4.06 23.13
N SER A 166 -14.37 4.57 23.52
CA SER A 166 -13.92 5.95 23.25
C SER A 166 -12.40 6.02 23.00
N PRO A 167 -11.89 7.05 22.29
CA PRO A 167 -10.45 7.26 22.13
C PRO A 167 -9.76 7.58 23.47
N GLU A 168 -10.45 8.21 24.43
CA GLU A 168 -9.94 8.44 25.79
C GLU A 168 -9.68 7.12 26.51
N GLU A 169 -10.66 6.21 26.48
CA GLU A 169 -10.52 4.88 27.06
C GLU A 169 -9.42 4.06 26.37
N ALA A 170 -9.30 4.16 25.04
CA ALA A 170 -8.22 3.48 24.32
C ALA A 170 -6.83 3.95 24.75
N ALA A 171 -6.67 5.25 25.02
CA ALA A 171 -5.40 5.86 25.32
C ALA A 171 -5.04 5.86 26.82
N ALA A 172 -6.00 5.57 27.70
CA ALA A 172 -5.77 5.53 29.14
C ALA A 172 -4.70 4.49 29.51
N GLY A 173 -3.61 4.95 30.12
CA GLY A 173 -2.48 4.09 30.53
C GLY A 173 -1.55 3.67 29.38
N ALA A 174 -1.81 4.08 28.14
CA ALA A 174 -0.95 3.76 27.01
C ALA A 174 0.35 4.58 27.04
N ARG A 175 1.49 3.90 26.83
CA ARG A 175 2.81 4.55 26.69
C ARG A 175 3.07 5.03 25.27
N VAL A 176 2.47 4.36 24.29
CA VAL A 176 2.49 4.74 22.87
C VAL A 176 1.06 4.88 22.37
N VAL A 177 0.77 6.02 21.74
CA VAL A 177 -0.51 6.30 21.09
C VAL A 177 -0.26 6.53 19.61
N MET A 178 -0.75 5.64 18.76
CA MET A 178 -0.67 5.76 17.31
C MET A 178 -1.94 6.40 16.73
N LEU A 179 -1.76 7.36 15.82
CA LEU A 179 -2.84 8.05 15.13
C LEU A 179 -2.78 7.81 13.62
N SER A 180 -3.91 7.48 13.00
CA SER A 180 -4.07 7.45 11.53
C SER A 180 -5.39 8.11 11.15
N LEU A 181 -5.42 9.44 11.16
CA LEU A 181 -6.63 10.26 10.99
C LEU A 181 -6.66 10.99 9.63
N ALA A 182 -7.84 11.51 9.27
CA ALA A 182 -8.10 12.01 7.92
C ALA A 182 -7.46 13.38 7.62
N ASP A 183 -7.43 14.26 8.62
CA ASP A 183 -7.01 15.66 8.51
C ASP A 183 -6.69 16.26 9.89
N GLU A 184 -6.25 17.52 9.89
CA GLU A 184 -5.90 18.29 11.09
C GLU A 184 -7.09 18.44 12.05
N ALA A 185 -8.31 18.64 11.55
CA ALA A 185 -9.50 18.78 12.39
C ALA A 185 -9.82 17.48 13.15
N ALA A 186 -9.64 16.33 12.51
CA ALA A 186 -9.76 15.03 13.16
C ALA A 186 -8.69 14.83 14.24
N VAL A 187 -7.46 15.31 14.01
CA VAL A 187 -6.38 15.29 15.01
C VAL A 187 -6.72 16.23 16.18
N GLU A 188 -7.18 17.46 15.93
CA GLU A 188 -7.59 18.39 17.01
C GLU A 188 -8.70 17.80 17.88
N ASP A 189 -9.74 17.22 17.26
CA ASP A 189 -10.85 16.61 17.97
C ASP A 189 -10.43 15.35 18.75
N THR A 190 -9.66 14.46 18.13
CA THR A 190 -9.33 13.17 18.73
C THR A 190 -8.16 13.29 19.70
N LEU A 191 -7.03 13.84 19.26
CA LEU A 191 -5.84 13.94 20.08
C LEU A 191 -5.99 15.02 21.14
N PHE A 192 -6.12 16.28 20.73
CA PHE A 192 -5.97 17.41 21.66
C PHE A 192 -7.17 17.61 22.58
N ARG A 193 -8.40 17.50 22.06
CA ARG A 193 -9.60 17.70 22.87
C ARG A 193 -9.90 16.54 23.82
N ARG A 194 -9.65 15.30 23.38
CA ARG A 194 -10.12 14.08 24.05
C ARG A 194 -9.01 13.29 24.71
N VAL A 195 -7.96 12.97 23.95
CA VAL A 195 -6.93 12.03 24.40
C VAL A 195 -5.87 12.68 25.30
N VAL A 196 -5.35 13.86 24.95
CA VAL A 196 -4.31 14.56 25.72
C VAL A 196 -4.64 14.70 27.22
N PRO A 197 -5.88 15.05 27.64
CA PRO A 197 -6.24 15.13 29.06
C PRO A 197 -6.07 13.83 29.87
N VAL A 198 -6.04 12.66 29.22
CA VAL A 198 -5.93 11.35 29.89
C VAL A 198 -4.55 10.71 29.74
N LEU A 199 -3.63 11.33 28.99
CA LEU A 199 -2.28 10.80 28.80
C LEU A 199 -1.39 11.06 30.02
N ALA A 200 -0.55 10.07 30.34
CA ALA A 200 0.49 10.24 31.33
C ALA A 200 1.67 11.06 30.75
N PRO A 201 2.37 11.87 31.56
CA PRO A 201 3.61 12.50 31.13
C PRO A 201 4.61 11.46 30.59
N GLY A 202 5.29 11.80 29.50
CA GLY A 202 6.23 10.93 28.80
C GLY A 202 5.62 10.01 27.74
N THR A 203 4.29 9.92 27.62
CA THR A 203 3.64 9.16 26.53
C THR A 203 4.11 9.68 25.16
N VAL A 204 4.44 8.76 24.25
CA VAL A 204 4.82 9.06 22.86
C VAL A 204 3.60 8.96 21.95
N VAL A 205 3.28 10.06 21.29
CA VAL A 205 2.24 10.12 20.25
C VAL A 205 2.91 9.93 18.89
N VAL A 206 2.68 8.79 18.24
CA VAL A 206 3.14 8.49 16.89
C VAL A 206 2.02 8.83 15.90
N ASP A 207 2.21 9.90 15.14
CA ASP A 207 1.18 10.41 14.23
C ASP A 207 1.51 10.09 12.77
N THR A 208 0.71 9.21 12.17
CA THR A 208 0.80 8.87 10.74
C THR A 208 -0.22 9.63 9.87
N SER A 209 -0.94 10.59 10.46
CA SER A 209 -1.94 11.40 9.75
C SER A 209 -1.26 12.37 8.78
N THR A 210 -1.92 12.69 7.68
CA THR A 210 -1.40 13.68 6.72
C THR A 210 -1.90 15.08 7.07
N VAL A 211 -0.98 15.93 7.54
CA VAL A 211 -1.20 17.30 8.04
C VAL A 211 -0.16 18.26 7.42
N SER A 212 -0.33 19.58 7.57
CA SER A 212 0.68 20.56 7.14
C SER A 212 1.93 20.51 8.03
N PRO A 213 3.12 20.87 7.48
CA PRO A 213 4.36 20.99 8.27
C PRO A 213 4.23 21.98 9.42
N ALA A 214 3.56 23.11 9.19
CA ALA A 214 3.35 24.12 10.22
C ALA A 214 2.44 23.61 11.35
N TYR A 215 1.36 22.89 11.02
CA TYR A 215 0.55 22.21 12.02
C TYR A 215 1.35 21.16 12.78
N ALA A 216 2.15 20.35 12.08
CA ALA A 216 2.97 19.33 12.69
C ALA A 216 3.95 19.92 13.73
N ALA A 217 4.65 20.99 13.39
CA ALA A 217 5.51 21.70 14.33
C ALA A 217 4.74 22.26 15.55
N ARG A 218 3.59 22.92 15.33
CA ARG A 218 2.77 23.46 16.42
C ARG A 218 2.22 22.38 17.35
N ALA A 219 1.76 21.27 16.79
CA ALA A 219 1.20 20.18 17.57
C ALA A 219 2.28 19.42 18.36
N ALA A 220 3.52 19.35 17.85
CA ALA A 220 4.66 18.87 18.66
C ALA A 220 4.93 19.77 19.87
N ALA A 221 4.94 21.10 19.67
CA ALA A 221 5.14 22.06 20.76
C ALA A 221 4.02 21.99 21.83
N ARG A 222 2.76 21.90 21.40
CA ARG A 222 1.60 21.77 22.31
C ARG A 222 1.65 20.49 23.15
N LEU A 223 2.14 19.38 22.59
CA LEU A 223 2.33 18.14 23.33
C LEU A 223 3.49 18.29 24.34
N ALA A 224 4.60 18.90 23.94
CA ALA A 224 5.75 19.14 24.81
C ALA A 224 5.39 20.01 26.04
N GLU A 225 4.54 21.03 25.88
CA GLU A 225 4.01 21.84 27.00
C GLU A 225 3.24 21.02 28.06
N LYS A 226 2.76 19.83 27.69
CA LYS A 226 2.07 18.88 28.58
C LYS A 226 2.99 17.75 29.06
N GLY A 227 4.28 17.81 28.76
CA GLY A 227 5.24 16.74 29.05
C GLY A 227 5.03 15.50 28.18
N LEU A 228 4.34 15.63 27.04
CA LEU A 228 4.11 14.56 26.08
C LEU A 228 5.08 14.67 24.91
N ARG A 229 5.32 13.57 24.22
CA ARG A 229 6.32 13.47 23.15
C ARG A 229 5.64 13.16 21.83
N ARG A 230 6.17 13.66 20.72
CA ARG A 230 5.60 13.44 19.40
C ARG A 230 6.63 12.90 18.42
N VAL A 231 6.26 11.82 17.74
CA VAL A 231 6.94 11.31 16.57
C VAL A 231 5.97 11.39 15.39
N GLU A 232 6.32 12.16 14.37
CA GLU A 232 5.66 12.06 13.08
C GLU A 232 6.14 10.81 12.36
N ALA A 233 5.23 10.08 11.72
CA ALA A 233 5.57 8.88 10.95
C ALA A 233 4.83 8.91 9.61
N CYS A 234 5.38 9.64 8.64
CA CYS A 234 4.85 9.68 7.29
C CYS A 234 5.02 8.29 6.65
N VAL A 235 3.90 7.67 6.26
CA VAL A 235 3.92 6.37 5.57
C VAL A 235 3.69 6.52 4.07
N ILE A 236 4.51 5.81 3.29
CA ILE A 236 4.39 5.63 1.84
C ILE A 236 4.15 4.17 1.52
N GLY A 237 3.02 3.89 0.88
CA GLY A 237 2.60 2.55 0.50
C GLY A 237 1.08 2.46 0.39
N ASN A 238 0.57 1.25 0.24
CA ASN A 238 -0.86 0.95 0.15
C ASN A 238 -1.35 0.10 1.35
N PRO A 239 -2.67 -0.10 1.51
CA PRO A 239 -3.22 -0.87 2.62
C PRO A 239 -2.73 -2.33 2.71
N LEU A 240 -2.38 -2.97 1.58
CA LEU A 240 -1.82 -4.32 1.58
C LEU A 240 -0.39 -4.32 2.12
N GLN A 241 0.44 -3.36 1.70
CA GLN A 241 1.78 -3.16 2.23
C GLN A 241 1.75 -2.83 3.72
N ALA A 242 0.76 -2.05 4.19
CA ALA A 242 0.55 -1.79 5.61
C ALA A 242 0.32 -3.08 6.41
N ARG A 243 -0.51 -3.99 5.90
CA ARG A 243 -0.76 -5.30 6.54
C ARG A 243 0.46 -6.20 6.58
N ARG A 244 1.36 -6.07 5.59
CA ARG A 244 2.57 -6.88 5.45
C ARG A 244 3.79 -6.30 6.18
N GLY A 245 3.71 -5.07 6.68
CA GLY A 245 4.87 -4.38 7.23
C GLY A 245 5.86 -3.91 6.15
N GLU A 246 5.37 -3.59 4.96
CA GLU A 246 6.17 -3.22 3.78
C GLU A 246 6.07 -1.73 3.44
N LEU A 247 5.61 -0.90 4.39
CA LEU A 247 5.58 0.55 4.20
C LEU A 247 7.00 1.12 4.23
N ARG A 248 7.19 2.26 3.55
CA ARG A 248 8.33 3.13 3.83
C ARG A 248 7.89 4.20 4.82
N VAL A 249 8.59 4.29 5.94
CA VAL A 249 8.27 5.18 7.05
C VAL A 249 9.32 6.29 7.10
N TYR A 250 8.87 7.53 6.97
CA TYR A 250 9.67 8.72 7.16
C TYR A 250 9.30 9.34 8.50
N ALA A 251 10.17 9.18 9.48
CA ALA A 251 9.95 9.63 10.84
C ALA A 251 10.53 11.02 11.07
N ALA A 252 9.89 11.82 11.93
CA ALA A 252 10.42 13.10 12.39
C ALA A 252 10.05 13.36 13.86
N GLY A 253 10.91 14.10 14.57
CA GLY A 253 10.83 14.29 16.01
C GLY A 253 12.22 14.26 16.65
N GLU A 254 12.27 14.32 17.97
CA GLU A 254 13.52 14.14 18.72
C GLU A 254 14.10 12.75 18.45
N ALA A 255 15.42 12.67 18.22
CA ALA A 255 16.06 11.41 17.82
C ALA A 255 15.86 10.30 18.85
N ALA A 256 15.89 10.65 20.15
CA ALA A 256 15.65 9.70 21.24
C ALA A 256 14.21 9.15 21.23
N ASP A 257 13.23 9.98 20.88
CA ASP A 257 11.82 9.57 20.85
C ASP A 257 11.54 8.68 19.64
N VAL A 258 12.15 8.99 18.49
CA VAL A 258 12.08 8.15 17.29
C VAL A 258 12.73 6.79 17.56
N GLU A 259 13.87 6.78 18.25
CA GLU A 259 14.56 5.53 18.61
C GLU A 259 13.75 4.69 19.61
N GLU A 260 13.09 5.31 20.59
CA GLU A 260 12.23 4.61 21.56
C GLU A 260 11.09 3.83 20.89
N VAL A 261 10.53 4.35 19.80
CA VAL A 261 9.44 3.70 19.04
C VAL A 261 9.92 3.04 17.74
N ARG A 262 11.23 2.92 17.53
CA ARG A 262 11.80 2.38 16.28
C ARG A 262 11.27 0.99 15.97
N ASP A 263 11.18 0.13 16.97
CA ASP A 263 10.65 -1.22 16.87
C ASP A 263 9.19 -1.26 16.38
N VAL A 264 8.37 -0.29 16.80
CA VAL A 264 6.99 -0.10 16.33
C VAL A 264 6.98 0.34 14.86
N LEU A 265 7.84 1.28 14.49
CA LEU A 265 7.95 1.79 13.11
C LEU A 265 8.45 0.71 12.14
N GLU A 266 9.44 -0.10 12.55
CA GLU A 266 9.98 -1.22 11.77
C GLU A 266 9.01 -2.40 11.69
N THR A 267 8.04 -2.50 12.62
CA THR A 267 6.99 -3.52 12.50
C THR A 267 6.05 -3.21 11.33
N ILE A 268 5.75 -1.94 11.09
CA ILE A 268 4.81 -1.49 10.04
C ILE A 268 5.49 -1.19 8.70
N GLY A 269 6.83 -1.13 8.66
CA GLY A 269 7.58 -0.74 7.48
C GLY A 269 8.85 -1.54 7.23
N SER A 270 9.20 -1.70 5.96
CA SER A 270 10.45 -2.34 5.52
C SER A 270 11.64 -1.37 5.51
N GLU A 271 11.37 -0.09 5.66
CA GLU A 271 12.38 0.98 5.74
C GLU A 271 11.88 2.08 6.70
N VAL A 272 12.73 2.51 7.63
CA VAL A 272 12.47 3.62 8.54
C VAL A 272 13.59 4.65 8.44
N VAL A 273 13.27 5.85 7.96
CA VAL A 273 14.22 6.96 7.78
C VAL A 273 13.85 8.11 8.71
N HIS A 274 14.76 8.52 9.59
CA HIS A 274 14.58 9.73 10.40
C HIS A 274 15.02 10.97 9.62
N LEU A 275 14.10 11.92 9.43
CA LEU A 275 14.29 13.13 8.62
C LEU A 275 14.55 14.40 9.47
N GLY A 276 14.84 14.25 10.77
CA GLY A 276 15.10 15.36 11.68
C GLY A 276 13.87 15.78 12.50
N GLY A 277 13.77 17.08 12.78
CA GLY A 277 12.79 17.62 13.73
C GLY A 277 11.36 17.76 13.19
N PRO A 278 10.42 18.20 14.02
CA PRO A 278 9.00 18.30 13.66
C PRO A 278 8.74 19.09 12.37
N GLY A 279 7.81 18.60 11.54
CA GLY A 279 7.39 19.15 10.25
C GLY A 279 8.08 18.54 9.04
N THR A 280 9.24 17.88 9.19
CA THR A 280 9.98 17.35 8.03
C THR A 280 9.32 16.11 7.42
N ALA A 281 8.74 15.23 8.23
CA ALA A 281 7.96 14.09 7.75
C ALA A 281 6.64 14.53 7.07
N ALA A 282 5.96 15.54 7.60
CA ALA A 282 4.83 16.16 6.89
C ALA A 282 5.28 16.76 5.55
N THR A 283 6.44 17.43 5.50
CA THR A 283 6.98 18.03 4.28
C THR A 283 7.28 16.97 3.21
N ILE A 284 7.96 15.88 3.55
CA ILE A 284 8.26 14.81 2.57
C ILE A 284 6.97 14.19 2.03
N LYS A 285 5.93 14.02 2.88
CA LYS A 285 4.63 13.49 2.46
C LYS A 285 3.99 14.35 1.39
N LEU A 286 3.98 15.68 1.62
CA LEU A 286 3.42 16.63 0.67
C LEU A 286 4.21 16.66 -0.63
N LEU A 287 5.54 16.55 -0.59
CA LEU A 287 6.37 16.41 -1.80
C LEU A 287 5.99 15.18 -2.62
N PHE A 288 5.81 14.02 -1.99
CA PHE A 288 5.36 12.81 -2.70
C PHE A 288 3.97 12.99 -3.33
N ASN A 289 3.04 13.62 -2.62
CA ASN A 289 1.67 13.80 -3.13
C ASN A 289 1.59 14.87 -4.23
N LEU A 290 2.44 15.90 -4.18
CA LEU A 290 2.66 16.85 -5.28
C LEU A 290 3.10 16.13 -6.56
N LEU A 291 4.13 15.29 -6.46
CA LEU A 291 4.62 14.49 -7.59
C LEU A 291 3.56 13.51 -8.10
N LEU A 292 2.77 12.92 -7.21
CA LEU A 292 1.66 12.04 -7.58
C LEU A 292 0.61 12.81 -8.39
N GLY A 293 0.11 13.92 -7.85
CA GLY A 293 -0.92 14.74 -8.49
C GLY A 293 -0.48 15.23 -9.87
N ALA A 294 0.76 15.71 -10.00
CA ALA A 294 1.32 16.17 -11.26
C ALA A 294 1.37 15.06 -12.32
N GLN A 295 1.78 13.84 -11.94
CA GLN A 295 1.83 12.70 -12.85
C GLN A 295 0.43 12.27 -13.31
N VAL A 296 -0.56 12.29 -12.43
CA VAL A 296 -1.96 11.97 -12.77
C VAL A 296 -2.53 12.99 -13.74
N ALA A 297 -2.33 14.29 -13.47
CA ALA A 297 -2.79 15.36 -14.35
C ALA A 297 -2.10 15.32 -15.73
N SER A 298 -0.78 15.16 -15.75
CA SER A 298 -0.02 15.08 -17.01
C SER A 298 -0.45 13.88 -17.86
N LEU A 299 -0.70 12.72 -17.22
CA LEU A 299 -1.22 11.54 -17.92
C LEU A 299 -2.62 11.80 -18.48
N ALA A 300 -3.51 12.38 -17.68
CA ALA A 300 -4.88 12.70 -18.10
C ALA A 300 -4.90 13.64 -19.32
N GLU A 301 -4.10 14.71 -19.29
CA GLU A 301 -3.98 15.66 -20.42
C GLU A 301 -3.38 15.01 -21.66
N ALA A 302 -2.31 14.22 -21.52
CA ALA A 302 -1.70 13.51 -22.64
C ALA A 302 -2.68 12.53 -23.30
N VAL A 303 -3.49 11.83 -22.51
CA VAL A 303 -4.50 10.90 -23.03
C VAL A 303 -5.65 11.65 -23.69
N ALA A 304 -6.10 12.77 -23.11
CA ALA A 304 -7.11 13.63 -23.72
C ALA A 304 -6.67 14.15 -25.09
N TYR A 305 -5.43 14.66 -25.18
CA TYR A 305 -4.86 15.12 -26.44
C TYR A 305 -4.75 13.98 -27.47
N GLY A 306 -4.20 12.83 -27.08
CA GLY A 306 -4.05 11.70 -28.01
C GLY A 306 -5.40 11.18 -28.52
N THR A 307 -6.42 11.15 -27.66
CA THR A 307 -7.79 10.78 -28.04
C THR A 307 -8.38 11.80 -29.02
N ALA A 308 -8.21 13.11 -28.75
CA ALA A 308 -8.64 14.17 -29.67
C ALA A 308 -7.89 14.14 -31.02
N ALA A 309 -6.65 13.64 -31.02
CA ALA A 309 -5.85 13.40 -32.23
C ALA A 309 -6.22 12.09 -32.97
N GLY A 310 -7.23 11.35 -32.51
CA GLY A 310 -7.74 10.15 -33.16
C GLY A 310 -7.08 8.84 -32.74
N LEU A 311 -6.24 8.84 -31.70
CA LEU A 311 -5.67 7.62 -31.14
C LEU A 311 -6.69 6.90 -30.25
N ASP A 312 -6.62 5.56 -30.23
CA ASP A 312 -7.40 4.76 -29.29
C ASP A 312 -6.93 5.04 -27.85
N ARG A 313 -7.89 5.38 -26.98
CA ARG A 313 -7.64 5.75 -25.58
C ARG A 313 -6.95 4.62 -24.81
N ASP A 314 -7.42 3.38 -24.98
CA ASP A 314 -6.93 2.24 -24.22
C ASP A 314 -5.56 1.78 -24.72
N GLY A 315 -5.36 1.82 -26.04
CA GLY A 315 -4.06 1.65 -26.67
C GLY A 315 -3.04 2.69 -26.21
N LEU A 316 -3.44 3.97 -26.09
CA LEU A 316 -2.58 5.04 -25.60
C LEU A 316 -2.20 4.86 -24.12
N LEU A 317 -3.17 4.56 -23.26
CA LEU A 317 -2.92 4.25 -21.84
C LEU A 317 -1.97 3.05 -21.69
N THR A 318 -2.17 2.01 -22.50
CA THR A 318 -1.30 0.82 -22.52
C THR A 318 0.12 1.17 -23.01
N ALA A 319 0.24 1.94 -24.08
CA ALA A 319 1.51 2.37 -24.64
C ALA A 319 2.31 3.22 -23.66
N VAL A 320 1.66 4.20 -23.01
CA VAL A 320 2.29 5.03 -21.97
C VAL A 320 2.73 4.15 -20.79
N ALA A 321 1.86 3.27 -20.27
CA ALA A 321 2.19 2.42 -19.13
C ALA A 321 3.39 1.49 -19.40
N LYS A 322 3.50 0.94 -20.62
CA LYS A 322 4.62 0.06 -21.04
C LYS A 322 5.88 0.82 -21.44
N SER A 323 5.81 2.14 -21.59
CA SER A 323 6.96 2.96 -22.00
C SER A 323 7.99 3.13 -20.87
N GLY A 324 9.23 3.45 -21.27
CA GLY A 324 10.30 3.86 -20.35
C GLY A 324 10.04 5.20 -19.64
N PHE A 325 9.04 5.97 -20.08
CA PHE A 325 8.65 7.24 -19.45
C PHE A 325 7.70 7.05 -18.26
N SER A 326 7.18 5.83 -18.04
CA SER A 326 6.19 5.58 -17.00
C SER A 326 6.82 5.21 -15.66
N SER A 327 6.45 5.95 -14.62
CA SER A 327 6.70 5.56 -13.23
C SER A 327 5.72 4.46 -12.78
N LEU A 328 6.01 3.81 -11.65
CA LEU A 328 5.07 2.86 -11.02
C LEU A 328 3.71 3.50 -10.71
N VAL A 329 3.70 4.77 -10.28
CA VAL A 329 2.47 5.53 -10.01
C VAL A 329 1.68 5.72 -11.31
N MET A 330 2.36 6.13 -12.38
CA MET A 330 1.73 6.39 -13.66
C MET A 330 1.14 5.10 -14.26
N ARG A 331 1.86 3.97 -14.20
CA ARG A 331 1.34 2.65 -14.62
C ARG A 331 0.08 2.25 -13.87
N PHE A 332 0.11 2.39 -12.54
CA PHE A 332 -1.03 2.06 -11.70
C PHE A 332 -2.26 2.93 -12.05
N ARG A 333 -2.06 4.24 -12.22
CA ARG A 333 -3.15 5.17 -12.55
C ARG A 333 -3.65 5.00 -13.98
N ALA A 334 -2.77 4.69 -14.93
CA ALA A 334 -3.14 4.37 -16.31
C ALA A 334 -4.10 3.17 -16.36
N GLU A 335 -3.88 2.13 -15.55
CA GLU A 335 -4.76 0.97 -15.49
C GLU A 335 -6.15 1.30 -14.93
N LEU A 336 -6.22 2.12 -13.88
CA LEU A 336 -7.51 2.61 -13.35
C LEU A 336 -8.26 3.46 -14.38
N MET A 337 -7.55 4.33 -15.10
CA MET A 337 -8.12 5.12 -16.19
C MET A 337 -8.63 4.23 -17.32
N ARG A 338 -7.83 3.24 -17.74
CA ARG A 338 -8.17 2.31 -18.83
C ARG A 338 -9.44 1.53 -18.52
N THR A 339 -9.51 0.93 -17.33
CA THR A 339 -10.66 0.15 -16.86
C THR A 339 -11.81 0.99 -16.35
N ARG A 340 -11.64 2.32 -16.24
CA ARG A 340 -12.59 3.25 -15.61
C ARG A 340 -12.99 2.84 -14.18
N THR A 341 -12.08 2.18 -13.47
CA THR A 341 -12.32 1.70 -12.11
C THR A 341 -11.84 2.73 -11.10
N TYR A 342 -12.76 3.61 -10.70
CA TYR A 342 -12.46 4.68 -9.74
C TYR A 342 -13.07 4.44 -8.35
N VAL A 343 -13.78 3.32 -8.17
CA VAL A 343 -14.41 2.91 -6.91
C VAL A 343 -14.11 1.41 -6.67
N PRO A 344 -13.66 1.01 -5.47
CA PRO A 344 -13.29 1.86 -4.35
C PRO A 344 -12.05 2.70 -4.65
N ALA A 345 -11.97 3.91 -4.08
CA ALA A 345 -10.84 4.80 -4.28
C ALA A 345 -9.60 4.29 -3.53
N PHE A 346 -8.46 4.17 -4.22
CA PHE A 346 -7.16 3.94 -3.58
C PHE A 346 -6.63 5.22 -2.95
N PHE A 347 -6.90 6.36 -3.61
CA PHE A 347 -6.68 7.68 -3.03
C PHE A 347 -7.73 8.66 -3.56
N ARG A 348 -8.61 9.15 -2.69
CA ARG A 348 -9.74 10.00 -3.07
C ARG A 348 -9.30 11.33 -3.65
N SER A 349 -10.00 11.83 -4.67
CA SER A 349 -9.76 13.14 -5.28
C SER A 349 -9.83 14.29 -4.27
N THR A 350 -10.73 14.20 -3.29
CA THR A 350 -10.81 15.15 -2.16
C THR A 350 -9.54 15.21 -1.32
N LEU A 351 -8.92 14.06 -1.06
CA LEU A 351 -7.66 13.99 -0.30
C LEU A 351 -6.48 14.49 -1.14
N MET A 352 -6.49 14.21 -2.45
CA MET A 352 -5.46 14.75 -3.36
C MET A 352 -5.50 16.27 -3.42
N GLU A 353 -6.69 16.87 -3.62
CA GLU A 353 -6.82 18.34 -3.63
C GLU A 353 -6.35 18.95 -2.32
N LYS A 354 -6.76 18.37 -1.18
CA LYS A 354 -6.34 18.80 0.15
C LYS A 354 -4.82 18.81 0.28
N ASP A 355 -4.15 17.72 -0.09
CA ASP A 355 -2.70 17.60 0.07
C ASP A 355 -1.95 18.54 -0.89
N LEU A 356 -2.42 18.72 -2.12
CA LEU A 356 -1.88 19.73 -3.05
C LEU A 356 -2.01 21.14 -2.47
N ARG A 357 -3.18 21.47 -1.91
CA ARG A 357 -3.41 22.77 -1.26
C ARG A 357 -2.46 23.01 -0.08
N LEU A 358 -2.34 22.04 0.84
CA LEU A 358 -1.41 22.14 1.98
C LEU A 358 0.03 22.33 1.52
N ALA A 359 0.43 21.68 0.43
CA ALA A 359 1.78 21.82 -0.11
C ALA A 359 2.04 23.20 -0.72
N LEU A 360 1.06 23.77 -1.44
CA LEU A 360 1.15 25.13 -1.97
C LEU A 360 1.17 26.18 -0.86
N GLU A 361 0.37 26.00 0.19
CA GLU A 361 0.40 26.87 1.40
C GLU A 361 1.78 26.83 2.06
N ALA A 362 2.33 25.63 2.33
CA ALA A 362 3.65 25.48 2.93
C ALA A 362 4.78 26.06 2.05
N ALA A 363 4.62 26.01 0.73
CA ALA A 363 5.60 26.58 -0.19
C ALA A 363 5.54 28.10 -0.26
N ALA A 364 4.34 28.69 -0.15
CA ALA A 364 4.19 30.13 -0.02
C ALA A 364 4.90 30.64 1.24
N ASP A 365 4.77 29.94 2.36
CA ASP A 365 5.51 30.24 3.60
C ASP A 365 7.04 30.18 3.38
N ALA A 366 7.50 29.24 2.55
CA ALA A 366 8.90 29.09 2.15
C ALA A 366 9.33 30.02 1.00
N ARG A 367 8.44 30.88 0.49
CA ARG A 367 8.66 31.77 -0.67
C ARG A 367 9.04 31.03 -1.96
N VAL A 368 8.47 29.84 -2.18
CA VAL A 368 8.63 29.04 -3.39
C VAL A 368 7.33 29.08 -4.19
N GLU A 369 7.40 29.60 -5.42
CA GLU A 369 6.27 29.58 -6.34
C GLU A 369 6.17 28.22 -7.07
N MET A 370 4.96 27.67 -7.14
CA MET A 370 4.69 26.39 -7.80
C MET A 370 3.54 26.50 -8.82
N PRO A 371 3.71 27.28 -9.91
CA PRO A 371 2.64 27.58 -10.85
C PRO A 371 2.06 26.34 -11.53
N VAL A 372 2.90 25.33 -11.82
CA VAL A 372 2.45 24.05 -12.41
C VAL A 372 1.51 23.32 -11.45
N LEU A 373 1.86 23.24 -10.17
CA LEU A 373 1.10 22.48 -9.19
C LEU A 373 -0.17 23.21 -8.72
N ASP A 374 -0.22 24.54 -8.79
CA ASP A 374 -1.49 25.27 -8.60
C ASP A 374 -2.51 24.92 -9.69
N GLN A 375 -2.08 24.76 -10.95
CA GLN A 375 -3.00 24.30 -12.01
C GLN A 375 -3.50 22.88 -11.74
N VAL A 376 -2.61 21.97 -11.34
CA VAL A 376 -2.98 20.60 -10.95
C VAL A 376 -3.99 20.61 -9.80
N ARG A 377 -3.78 21.42 -8.76
CA ARG A 377 -4.73 21.57 -7.65
C ARG A 377 -6.09 22.07 -8.13
N ARG A 378 -6.13 23.10 -8.99
CA ARG A 378 -7.39 23.62 -9.55
C ARG A 378 -8.15 22.55 -10.33
N ALA A 379 -7.46 21.69 -11.05
CA ALA A 379 -8.09 20.58 -11.77
C ALA A 379 -8.76 19.58 -10.81
N PHE A 380 -8.10 19.21 -9.70
CA PHE A 380 -8.73 18.38 -8.66
C PHE A 380 -9.87 19.10 -7.91
N ALA A 381 -9.77 20.43 -7.72
CA ALA A 381 -10.87 21.21 -7.15
C ALA A 381 -12.12 21.17 -8.06
N ALA A 382 -11.93 21.18 -9.38
CA ALA A 382 -13.02 21.03 -10.34
C ALA A 382 -13.67 19.64 -10.27
N VAL A 383 -12.89 18.56 -10.15
CA VAL A 383 -13.40 17.19 -9.92
C VAL A 383 -14.27 17.13 -8.67
N ASN A 384 -13.81 17.75 -7.57
CA ASN A 384 -14.57 17.79 -6.32
C ASN A 384 -15.88 18.59 -6.47
N ALA A 385 -15.83 19.74 -7.15
CA ALA A 385 -17.01 20.56 -7.42
C ALA A 385 -18.05 19.84 -8.30
N ALA A 386 -17.60 18.92 -9.15
CA ALA A 386 -18.46 18.08 -9.98
C ALA A 386 -19.03 16.85 -9.23
N GLY A 387 -18.73 16.68 -7.93
CA GLY A 387 -19.29 15.61 -7.09
C GLY A 387 -18.51 14.28 -7.12
N ASP A 388 -17.38 14.22 -7.82
CA ASP A 388 -16.55 13.00 -7.94
C ASP A 388 -15.43 12.94 -6.88
N GLY A 389 -15.56 13.71 -5.82
CA GLY A 389 -14.55 13.85 -4.76
C GLY A 389 -14.23 12.57 -3.98
N ASP A 390 -15.17 11.62 -3.92
CA ASP A 390 -14.98 10.31 -3.27
C ASP A 390 -14.42 9.22 -4.20
N ARG A 391 -14.31 9.50 -5.50
CA ARG A 391 -13.67 8.61 -6.46
C ARG A 391 -12.15 8.74 -6.39
N ASP A 392 -11.48 7.73 -6.93
CA ASP A 392 -10.03 7.73 -7.03
C ASP A 392 -9.51 8.93 -7.85
N ALA A 393 -8.36 9.50 -7.46
CA ALA A 393 -7.72 10.62 -8.14
C ALA A 393 -7.51 10.41 -9.65
N ALA A 394 -7.42 9.15 -10.12
CA ALA A 394 -7.39 8.83 -11.54
C ALA A 394 -8.62 9.33 -12.32
N VAL A 395 -9.76 9.55 -11.65
CA VAL A 395 -11.00 10.06 -12.27
C VAL A 395 -10.82 11.43 -12.93
N LEU A 396 -9.76 12.18 -12.57
CA LEU A 396 -9.40 13.46 -13.19
C LEU A 396 -9.46 13.39 -14.73
N ILE A 397 -9.07 12.26 -15.33
CA ILE A 397 -9.14 12.07 -16.78
C ILE A 397 -10.55 12.29 -17.36
N GLU A 398 -11.61 11.90 -16.64
CA GLU A 398 -12.99 12.04 -17.10
C GLU A 398 -13.48 13.50 -17.03
N HIS A 399 -12.71 14.38 -16.37
CA HIS A 399 -12.99 15.81 -16.23
C HIS A 399 -12.15 16.68 -17.19
N ILE A 400 -11.24 16.08 -17.97
CA ILE A 400 -10.48 16.78 -19.02
C ILE A 400 -11.28 16.74 -20.33
N ALA A 401 -11.56 17.90 -20.89
CA ALA A 401 -12.22 18.03 -22.19
C ALA A 401 -11.43 17.28 -23.28
N GLY A 402 -12.12 16.44 -24.06
CA GLY A 402 -11.51 15.62 -25.12
C GLY A 402 -11.08 14.21 -24.70
N ALA A 403 -11.05 13.89 -23.40
CA ALA A 403 -10.73 12.54 -22.91
C ALA A 403 -11.89 11.55 -23.02
N THR A 404 -13.13 12.04 -22.93
CA THR A 404 -14.34 11.26 -23.15
C THR A 404 -14.67 11.33 -24.63
N GLY A 405 -14.22 10.35 -25.42
CA GLY A 405 -14.52 10.27 -26.85
C GLY A 405 -16.01 10.52 -27.12
N GLY A 406 -16.30 11.71 -27.64
CA GLY A 406 -17.64 12.24 -27.84
C GLY A 406 -17.69 12.88 -29.21
N ASN A 407 -18.26 12.12 -30.15
CA ASN A 407 -18.65 12.54 -31.48
C ASN A 407 -19.56 13.78 -31.37
N GLY A 408 -18.96 14.96 -31.45
CA GLY A 408 -19.63 16.25 -31.40
C GLY A 408 -19.19 17.08 -32.59
N ALA A 409 -19.55 16.62 -33.79
CA ALA A 409 -19.59 17.47 -34.96
C ALA A 409 -20.43 18.71 -34.61
N ARG A 410 -19.77 19.86 -34.47
CA ARG A 410 -20.43 21.14 -34.59
C ARG A 410 -20.66 21.36 -36.09
N SER A 411 -21.89 21.09 -36.53
CA SER A 411 -22.51 21.72 -37.70
C SER A 411 -23.68 22.55 -37.21
#